data_AF-W4VE52-F1
#
_entry.id   AF-W4VE52-F1
#
_cell.length_a   1.000
_cell.length_b   1.000
_cell.length_c   1.000
_cell.angle_alpha   90.00
_cell.angle_beta   90.00
_cell.angle_gamma   90.00
#
_symmetry.space_group_name_H-M   'P 1'
#
loop_
_entity.id
_entity.type
_entity.pdbx_description
1 polymer ?
#
loop_
_entity_poly.entity_id
_entity_poly.type
_entity_poly.pdbx_seq_one_letter_code
_entity_poly.pdbx_strand_id
1 'polypeptide(L)'
;MEEKLIYDIEICAVIFGADKTILNLDIGNGFKFREMTMIPNIDELDKIFETDAMGLRRDYEAAKIDDNLNLICIYKSYSNEFVKKEVSDEFEKITNNTLKYLDDKIRGIRLLLEGPVRFKKLAIKIRQQMPIQVEKINMSFKRVALIPISEAMHSTEISKLKIDEIRVDEINRKLKSLKFPISNELLNNCHRYYDLSYHRENCIAITLLTTCLEMLFLNKKENAKKERVAKRCSVLLYDNKEDRLDCYARLLKTYKKDQILYMKELMKV
;
A
#
# COMPACT_ATOMS: atom_id res chain seq x y z
N MET A 1 21.55 -3.64 36.31
CA MET A 1 21.84 -3.52 34.87
C MET A 1 20.81 -4.34 34.13
N GLU A 2 20.11 -3.76 33.18
CA GLU A 2 19.16 -4.50 32.35
C GLU A 2 19.92 -5.28 31.26
N GLU A 3 19.57 -6.55 31.09
CA GLU A 3 20.20 -7.44 30.12
C GLU A 3 19.79 -7.00 28.70
N LYS A 4 20.79 -6.59 27.92
CA LYS A 4 20.65 -6.28 26.51
C LYS A 4 21.10 -7.45 25.66
N LEU A 5 20.34 -7.73 24.61
CA LEU A 5 20.57 -8.86 23.72
C LEU A 5 20.47 -8.40 22.27
N ILE A 6 21.18 -9.11 21.39
CA ILE A 6 21.19 -8.82 19.95
C ILE A 6 20.11 -9.64 19.26
N TYR A 7 19.32 -8.96 18.44
CA TYR A 7 18.24 -9.53 17.66
C TYR A 7 18.42 -9.25 16.18
N ASP A 8 18.21 -10.25 15.35
CA ASP A 8 18.09 -10.12 13.90
C ASP A 8 16.65 -9.79 13.53
N ILE A 9 16.49 -8.77 12.71
CA ILE A 9 15.22 -8.30 12.18
C ILE A 9 15.23 -8.49 10.68
N GLU A 10 14.18 -9.12 10.17
CA GLU A 10 13.96 -9.37 8.75
C GLU A 10 12.57 -8.89 8.36
N ILE A 11 12.50 -8.10 7.29
CA ILE A 11 11.28 -7.49 6.78
C ILE A 11 11.18 -7.79 5.30
N CYS A 12 10.03 -8.32 4.87
CA CYS A 12 9.77 -8.66 3.48
C CYS A 12 8.31 -8.39 3.08
N ALA A 13 8.11 -7.83 1.88
CA ALA A 13 6.80 -7.70 1.26
C ALA A 13 6.87 -8.02 -0.23
N VAL A 14 5.96 -8.87 -0.73
CA VAL A 14 5.88 -9.21 -2.16
C VAL A 14 5.08 -8.15 -2.91
N ILE A 15 5.63 -7.69 -4.04
CA ILE A 15 5.07 -6.63 -4.89
C ILE A 15 4.31 -7.24 -6.06
N PHE A 16 3.13 -6.69 -6.30
CA PHE A 16 2.24 -6.99 -7.42
C PHE A 16 2.18 -5.79 -8.38
N GLY A 17 1.91 -6.06 -9.65
CA GLY A 17 1.69 -5.00 -10.65
C GLY A 17 2.95 -4.24 -11.05
N ALA A 18 4.13 -4.84 -10.91
CA ALA A 18 5.42 -4.24 -11.30
C ALA A 18 6.25 -5.21 -12.14
N ASP A 19 7.10 -4.68 -13.01
CA ASP A 19 8.18 -5.43 -13.67
C ASP A 19 9.56 -5.09 -13.10
N LYS A 20 10.61 -5.69 -13.67
CA LYS A 20 12.00 -5.53 -13.21
C LYS A 20 12.49 -4.08 -13.18
N THR A 21 11.87 -3.16 -13.92
CA THR A 21 12.31 -1.75 -13.93
C THR A 21 12.12 -1.07 -12.57
N ILE A 22 11.21 -1.56 -11.72
CA ILE A 22 11.03 -1.04 -10.36
C ILE A 22 12.25 -1.29 -9.45
N LEU A 23 13.11 -2.26 -9.80
CA LEU A 23 14.36 -2.56 -9.06
C LEU A 23 15.32 -1.35 -9.03
N ASN A 24 15.17 -0.43 -9.98
CA ASN A 24 15.99 0.79 -10.07
C ASN A 24 15.50 1.92 -9.14
N LEU A 25 14.37 1.75 -8.45
CA LEU A 25 13.85 2.75 -7.52
C LEU A 25 14.47 2.62 -6.12
N ASP A 26 14.82 3.77 -5.54
CA ASP A 26 15.30 3.92 -4.17
C ASP A 26 14.13 4.14 -3.21
N ILE A 27 13.77 3.08 -2.49
CA ILE A 27 12.72 3.12 -1.45
C ILE A 27 13.21 3.92 -0.24
N GLY A 28 14.50 3.85 0.10
CA GLY A 28 15.11 4.48 1.25
C GLY A 28 15.00 3.68 2.56
N ASN A 29 15.52 4.25 3.65
CA ASN A 29 15.52 3.67 5.01
C ASN A 29 16.07 2.24 5.08
N GLY A 30 17.07 1.94 4.25
CA GLY A 30 17.68 0.61 4.14
C GLY A 30 16.83 -0.46 3.45
N PHE A 31 15.63 -0.12 2.98
CA PHE A 31 14.83 -1.00 2.14
C PHE A 31 15.33 -0.98 0.70
N LYS A 32 15.22 -2.12 0.03
CA LYS A 32 15.52 -2.26 -1.41
C LYS A 32 14.45 -3.11 -2.07
N PHE A 33 14.18 -2.81 -3.33
CA PHE A 33 13.54 -3.79 -4.21
C PHE A 33 14.58 -4.86 -4.56
N ARG A 34 14.18 -6.13 -4.47
CA ARG A 34 15.02 -7.28 -4.76
C ARG A 34 14.20 -8.30 -5.54
N GLU A 35 14.79 -8.85 -6.59
CA GLU A 35 14.26 -10.04 -7.24
C GLU A 35 14.49 -11.25 -6.32
N MET A 36 13.42 -12.00 -6.06
CA MET A 36 13.44 -13.21 -5.25
C MET A 36 12.61 -14.30 -5.92
N THR A 37 12.86 -15.56 -5.62
CA THR A 37 12.11 -16.68 -6.22
C THR A 37 11.20 -17.40 -5.23
N MET A 38 10.05 -17.88 -5.73
CA MET A 38 9.17 -18.81 -4.99
C MET A 38 9.75 -20.24 -4.93
N ILE A 39 10.87 -20.53 -5.61
CA ILE A 39 11.53 -21.82 -5.54
C ILE A 39 12.09 -22.04 -4.11
N PRO A 40 11.74 -23.16 -3.44
CA PRO A 40 12.23 -23.46 -2.10
C PRO A 40 13.75 -23.49 -2.01
N ASN A 41 14.30 -23.11 -0.86
CA ASN A 41 15.74 -23.15 -0.52
C ASN A 41 16.65 -22.18 -1.29
N ILE A 42 16.12 -21.26 -2.10
CA ILE A 42 16.92 -20.22 -2.76
C ILE A 42 16.89 -18.91 -1.95
N ASP A 43 15.75 -18.21 -1.95
CA ASP A 43 15.55 -17.00 -1.14
C ASP A 43 14.76 -17.27 0.15
N GLU A 44 14.37 -18.53 0.39
CA GLU A 44 13.65 -18.99 1.58
C GLU A 44 12.36 -18.20 1.90
N LEU A 45 11.65 -17.72 0.86
CA LEU A 45 10.39 -16.98 1.00
C LEU A 45 9.33 -17.77 1.79
N ASP A 46 9.36 -19.10 1.70
CA ASP A 46 8.48 -20.03 2.41
C ASP A 46 8.70 -19.91 3.91
N LYS A 47 9.98 -19.88 4.31
CA LYS A 47 10.36 -19.63 5.70
C LYS A 47 10.02 -18.21 6.10
N ILE A 48 10.21 -17.19 5.27
CA ILE A 48 9.88 -15.79 5.59
C ILE A 48 8.37 -15.62 5.81
N PHE A 49 7.53 -16.17 4.96
CA PHE A 49 6.07 -16.03 5.07
C PHE A 49 5.38 -17.11 5.92
N GLU A 50 6.16 -18.01 6.54
CA GLU A 50 5.69 -19.15 7.36
C GLU A 50 4.60 -19.96 6.65
N THR A 51 4.89 -20.32 5.40
CA THR A 51 4.01 -21.12 4.55
C THR A 51 4.84 -22.15 3.78
N ASP A 52 4.18 -23.12 3.14
CA ASP A 52 4.85 -24.08 2.28
C ASP A 52 4.96 -23.55 0.84
N ALA A 53 5.68 -24.28 -0.01
CA ALA A 53 5.85 -23.90 -1.42
C ALA A 53 4.50 -23.75 -2.15
N MET A 54 3.53 -24.61 -1.84
CA MET A 54 2.18 -24.55 -2.43
C MET A 54 1.41 -23.32 -1.96
N GLY A 55 1.53 -22.96 -0.69
CA GLY A 55 0.96 -21.75 -0.11
C GLY A 55 1.53 -20.49 -0.73
N LEU A 56 2.86 -20.41 -0.94
CA LEU A 56 3.50 -19.32 -1.67
C LEU A 56 2.91 -19.18 -3.08
N ARG A 57 2.85 -20.29 -3.84
CA ARG A 57 2.30 -20.29 -5.19
C ARG A 57 0.86 -19.77 -5.21
N ARG A 58 0.01 -20.32 -4.34
CA ARG A 58 -1.39 -19.88 -4.22
C ARG A 58 -1.51 -18.39 -3.91
N ASP A 59 -0.62 -17.85 -3.09
CA ASP A 59 -0.69 -16.45 -2.65
C ASP A 59 -0.08 -15.46 -3.64
N TYR A 60 0.96 -15.86 -4.37
CA TYR A 60 1.84 -14.95 -5.10
C TYR A 60 2.01 -15.28 -6.60
N GLU A 61 1.32 -16.29 -7.15
CA GLU A 61 1.40 -16.61 -8.59
C GLU A 61 1.16 -15.39 -9.48
N ALA A 62 0.17 -14.56 -9.15
CA ALA A 62 -0.15 -13.34 -9.93
C ALA A 62 0.87 -12.21 -9.76
N ALA A 63 1.84 -12.33 -8.84
CA ALA A 63 2.95 -11.39 -8.70
C ALA A 63 4.18 -11.79 -9.54
N LYS A 64 4.15 -12.96 -10.21
CA LYS A 64 5.30 -13.42 -11.00
C LYS A 64 5.68 -12.46 -12.11
N ILE A 65 6.97 -12.17 -12.21
CA ILE A 65 7.50 -11.30 -13.27
C ILE A 65 7.89 -12.09 -14.52
N ASP A 66 8.22 -13.38 -14.35
CA ASP A 66 8.60 -14.31 -15.41
C ASP A 66 8.17 -15.76 -15.08
N ASP A 67 8.46 -16.69 -16.00
CA ASP A 67 8.13 -18.12 -15.87
C ASP A 67 9.04 -18.88 -14.90
N ASN A 68 10.17 -18.27 -14.48
CA ASN A 68 11.09 -18.83 -13.50
C ASN A 68 10.65 -18.59 -12.06
N LEU A 69 9.41 -18.14 -11.87
CA LEU A 69 8.78 -17.93 -10.55
C LEU A 69 9.44 -16.79 -9.77
N ASN A 70 10.10 -15.89 -10.48
CA ASN A 70 10.67 -14.72 -9.87
C ASN A 70 9.56 -13.73 -9.54
N LEU A 71 9.74 -13.09 -8.39
CA LEU A 71 8.90 -12.08 -7.79
C LEU A 71 9.78 -10.86 -7.51
N ILE A 72 9.12 -9.73 -7.28
CA ILE A 72 9.79 -8.55 -6.74
C ILE A 72 9.36 -8.42 -5.29
N CYS A 73 10.34 -8.29 -4.41
CA CYS A 73 10.12 -8.08 -2.99
C CYS A 73 10.72 -6.74 -2.55
N ILE A 74 10.07 -6.08 -1.60
CA ILE A 74 10.74 -5.09 -0.76
C ILE A 74 11.37 -5.85 0.40
N TYR A 75 12.67 -5.69 0.58
CA TYR A 75 13.41 -6.42 1.60
C TYR A 75 14.31 -5.49 2.43
N LYS A 76 14.41 -5.79 3.73
CA LYS A 76 15.37 -5.19 4.66
C LYS A 76 15.70 -6.19 5.76
N SER A 77 16.99 -6.34 6.05
CA SER A 77 17.50 -7.13 7.17
C SER A 77 18.55 -6.34 7.94
N TYR A 78 18.53 -6.42 9.26
CA TYR A 78 19.52 -5.78 10.14
C TYR A 78 19.50 -6.40 11.53
N SER A 79 20.58 -6.23 12.28
CA SER A 79 20.64 -6.63 13.69
C SER A 79 20.55 -5.38 14.57
N ASN A 80 19.89 -5.50 15.73
CA ASN A 80 19.83 -4.42 16.71
C ASN A 80 19.86 -4.98 18.14
N GLU A 81 20.32 -4.14 19.07
CA GLU A 81 20.37 -4.48 20.49
C GLU A 81 19.13 -3.94 21.21
N PHE A 82 18.43 -4.81 21.95
CA PHE A 82 17.26 -4.42 22.75
C PHE A 82 17.41 -4.88 24.19
N VAL A 83 16.83 -4.11 25.11
CA VAL A 83 16.58 -4.58 26.47
C VAL A 83 15.54 -5.69 26.42
N LYS A 84 15.84 -6.87 26.98
CA LYS A 84 15.01 -8.07 26.87
C LYS A 84 13.53 -7.86 27.21
N LYS A 85 13.25 -7.02 28.22
CA LYS A 85 11.88 -6.73 28.67
C LYS A 85 11.08 -5.87 27.69
N GLU A 86 11.76 -5.08 26.86
CA GLU A 86 11.16 -4.09 25.97
C GLU A 86 11.00 -4.60 24.53
N VAL A 87 11.55 -5.78 24.20
CA VAL A 87 11.57 -6.33 22.83
C VAL A 87 10.18 -6.41 22.21
N SER A 88 9.16 -6.73 23.01
CA SER A 88 7.77 -6.81 22.54
C SER A 88 7.24 -5.45 22.08
N ASP A 89 7.52 -4.39 22.86
CA ASP A 89 7.08 -3.03 22.54
C ASP A 89 7.86 -2.48 21.35
N GLU A 90 9.18 -2.75 21.29
CA GLU A 90 10.02 -2.38 20.16
C GLU A 90 9.59 -3.10 18.89
N PHE A 91 9.20 -4.38 18.97
CA PHE A 91 8.66 -5.11 17.83
C PHE A 91 7.37 -4.48 17.30
N GLU A 92 6.48 -4.02 18.16
CA GLU A 92 5.24 -3.33 17.75
C GLU A 92 5.52 -1.97 17.12
N LYS A 93 6.47 -1.20 17.67
CA LYS A 93 6.94 0.05 17.05
C LYS A 93 7.54 -0.19 15.67
N ILE A 94 8.44 -1.17 15.53
CA ILE A 94 9.04 -1.56 14.25
C ILE A 94 7.95 -1.92 13.25
N THR A 95 6.96 -2.69 13.70
CA THR A 95 5.84 -3.15 12.87
C THR A 95 5.02 -1.98 12.33
N ASN A 96 4.55 -1.09 13.22
CA ASN A 96 3.74 0.06 12.84
C ASN A 96 4.50 1.06 11.96
N ASN A 97 5.76 1.35 12.31
CA ASN A 97 6.61 2.27 11.56
C ASN A 97 6.93 1.73 10.16
N THR A 98 7.23 0.44 10.05
CA THR A 98 7.49 -0.23 8.78
C THR A 98 6.25 -0.22 7.90
N LEU A 99 5.09 -0.60 8.45
CA LEU A 99 3.83 -0.62 7.73
C LEU A 99 3.52 0.75 7.13
N LYS A 100 3.55 1.79 7.96
CA LYS A 100 3.30 3.17 7.52
C LYS A 100 4.32 3.61 6.46
N TYR A 101 5.60 3.34 6.69
CA TYR A 101 6.66 3.74 5.76
C TYR A 101 6.51 3.11 4.38
N LEU A 102 6.26 1.79 4.32
CA LEU A 102 6.11 1.08 3.06
C LEU A 102 4.81 1.47 2.35
N ASP A 103 3.71 1.65 3.08
CA ASP A 103 2.44 2.15 2.53
C ASP A 103 2.62 3.53 1.89
N ASP A 104 3.25 4.48 2.60
CA ASP A 104 3.56 5.81 2.09
C ASP A 104 4.47 5.77 0.85
N LYS A 105 5.46 4.87 0.82
CA LYS A 105 6.35 4.71 -0.34
C LYS A 105 5.63 4.15 -1.56
N ILE A 106 4.80 3.13 -1.38
CA ILE A 106 4.01 2.55 -2.48
C ILE A 106 2.97 3.54 -2.98
N ARG A 107 2.29 4.29 -2.10
CA ARG A 107 1.44 5.42 -2.48
C ARG A 107 2.18 6.44 -3.34
N GLY A 108 3.41 6.79 -2.94
CA GLY A 108 4.25 7.70 -3.70
C GLY A 108 4.57 7.20 -5.10
N ILE A 109 4.91 5.91 -5.24
CA ILE A 109 5.16 5.27 -6.53
C ILE A 109 3.90 5.33 -7.41
N ARG A 110 2.74 4.97 -6.86
CA ARG A 110 1.45 5.01 -7.56
C ARG A 110 1.07 6.43 -8.00
N LEU A 111 1.32 7.43 -7.16
CA LEU A 111 1.04 8.83 -7.49
C LEU A 111 1.95 9.36 -8.60
N LEU A 112 3.23 9.00 -8.61
CA LEU A 112 4.20 9.52 -9.57
C LEU A 112 4.14 8.82 -10.94
N LEU A 113 3.74 7.54 -10.95
CA LEU A 113 3.84 6.67 -12.12
C LEU A 113 2.50 6.15 -12.62
N GLU A 114 1.41 6.44 -11.91
CA GLU A 114 0.05 6.02 -12.25
C GLU A 114 -0.09 4.50 -12.47
N GLY A 115 0.66 3.73 -11.68
CA GLY A 115 0.71 2.26 -11.77
C GLY A 115 -0.09 1.53 -10.70
N PRO A 116 -0.50 0.27 -10.93
CA PRO A 116 -1.25 -0.52 -9.97
C PRO A 116 -0.33 -1.29 -8.99
N VAL A 117 0.80 -0.68 -8.62
CA VAL A 117 1.80 -1.29 -7.74
C VAL A 117 1.25 -1.41 -6.32
N ARG A 118 1.30 -2.61 -5.74
CA ARG A 118 0.81 -2.89 -4.38
C ARG A 118 1.53 -4.06 -3.75
N PHE A 119 1.41 -4.25 -2.44
CA PHE A 119 1.79 -5.48 -1.77
C PHE A 119 0.61 -6.05 -0.98
N LYS A 120 0.50 -7.38 -0.92
CA LYS A 120 -0.62 -8.10 -0.27
C LYS A 120 -0.36 -8.43 1.20
N LYS A 121 0.89 -8.77 1.53
CA LYS A 121 1.29 -9.17 2.88
C LYS A 121 2.67 -8.59 3.20
N LEU A 122 2.85 -8.19 4.45
CA LEU A 122 4.12 -7.77 5.03
C LEU A 122 4.51 -8.77 6.11
N ALA A 123 5.66 -9.41 5.93
CA ALA A 123 6.29 -10.27 6.93
C ALA A 123 7.35 -9.47 7.69
N ILE A 124 7.27 -9.50 9.03
CA ILE A 124 8.28 -8.93 9.91
C ILE A 124 8.66 -10.00 10.92
N LYS A 125 9.95 -10.27 11.04
CA LYS A 125 10.52 -11.25 11.95
C LYS A 125 11.54 -10.60 12.84
N ILE A 126 11.54 -11.02 14.10
CA ILE A 126 12.61 -10.74 15.04
C ILE A 126 13.05 -12.06 15.66
N ARG A 127 14.36 -12.29 15.71
CA ARG A 127 14.96 -13.50 16.27
C ARG A 127 16.17 -13.12 17.11
N GLN A 128 16.26 -13.67 18.31
CA GLN A 128 17.43 -13.53 19.15
C GLN A 128 18.60 -14.33 18.56
N GLN A 129 19.79 -13.71 18.43
CA GLN A 129 20.96 -14.38 17.84
C GLN A 129 21.51 -15.51 18.70
N MET A 130 21.67 -15.25 20.01
CA MET A 130 22.28 -16.16 20.96
C MET A 130 21.22 -16.60 21.97
N PRO A 131 20.90 -17.90 22.11
CA PRO A 131 19.95 -18.37 23.12
C PRO A 131 20.47 -18.10 24.54
N ILE A 132 19.57 -17.86 25.48
CA ILE A 132 19.90 -17.75 26.90
C ILE A 132 19.72 -19.11 27.54
N GLN A 133 20.69 -19.51 28.36
CA GLN A 133 20.59 -20.73 29.15
C GLN A 133 19.90 -20.42 30.48
N VAL A 134 18.76 -21.04 30.73
CA VAL A 134 18.06 -20.98 32.02
C VAL A 134 17.85 -22.42 32.48
N GLU A 135 18.42 -22.79 33.63
CA GLU A 135 18.23 -24.12 34.23
C GLU A 135 18.52 -25.29 33.26
N LYS A 136 19.59 -25.16 32.45
CA LYS A 136 20.01 -26.11 31.38
C LYS A 136 19.09 -26.18 30.15
N ILE A 137 18.07 -25.33 30.08
CA ILE A 137 17.20 -25.18 28.91
C ILE A 137 17.65 -23.96 28.11
N ASN A 138 17.88 -24.15 26.81
CA ASN A 138 18.16 -23.04 25.89
C ASN A 138 16.84 -22.39 25.48
N MET A 139 16.62 -21.15 25.93
CA MET A 139 15.50 -20.33 25.51
C MET A 139 15.95 -19.31 24.47
N SER A 140 15.21 -19.18 23.38
CA SER A 140 15.42 -18.14 22.37
C SER A 140 14.12 -17.41 22.10
N PHE A 141 14.18 -16.08 22.02
CA PHE A 141 13.03 -15.28 21.64
C PHE A 141 12.91 -15.20 20.12
N LYS A 142 11.72 -15.53 19.60
CA LYS A 142 11.32 -15.34 18.20
C LYS A 142 9.90 -14.78 18.17
N ARG A 143 9.68 -13.72 17.41
CA ARG A 143 8.34 -13.20 17.11
C ARG A 143 8.22 -12.94 15.62
N VAL A 144 7.03 -13.21 15.08
CA VAL A 144 6.70 -13.04 13.67
C VAL A 144 5.36 -12.32 13.58
N ALA A 145 5.29 -11.34 12.68
CA ALA A 145 4.06 -10.68 12.28
C ALA A 145 3.88 -10.86 10.78
N LEU A 146 2.74 -11.44 10.39
CA LEU A 146 2.29 -11.52 9.01
C LEU A 146 1.06 -10.61 8.87
N ILE A 147 1.28 -9.41 8.36
CA ILE A 147 0.23 -8.40 8.25
C ILE A 147 -0.38 -8.49 6.85
N PRO A 148 -1.66 -8.89 6.71
CA PRO A 148 -2.37 -8.74 5.46
C PRO A 148 -2.66 -7.27 5.22
N ILE A 149 -2.31 -6.77 4.04
CA ILE A 149 -2.49 -5.38 3.66
C ILE A 149 -3.38 -5.43 2.42
N SER A 150 -4.69 -5.33 2.70
CA SER A 150 -5.80 -5.54 1.77
C SER A 150 -6.23 -7.01 1.60
N GLU A 151 -7.51 -7.27 1.82
CA GLU A 151 -8.28 -8.30 1.09
C GLU A 151 -8.35 -7.88 -0.38
N ALA A 152 -7.19 -7.81 -1.05
CA ALA A 152 -7.19 -7.58 -2.49
C ALA A 152 -7.93 -8.76 -3.13
N MET A 153 -8.88 -8.43 -4.01
CA MET A 153 -9.60 -9.38 -4.85
C MET A 153 -8.69 -10.51 -5.32
N HIS A 154 -9.27 -11.69 -5.56
CA HIS A 154 -8.62 -12.79 -6.25
C HIS A 154 -7.64 -12.28 -7.28
N SER A 155 -6.44 -12.86 -7.25
CA SER A 155 -5.25 -12.70 -8.08
C SER A 155 -5.54 -12.54 -9.58
N THR A 156 -6.26 -11.49 -9.96
CA THR A 156 -6.46 -11.07 -11.33
C THR A 156 -5.13 -10.53 -11.82
N GLU A 157 -4.77 -10.94 -13.02
CA GLU A 157 -3.56 -10.45 -13.66
C GLU A 157 -3.68 -8.93 -13.82
N ILE A 158 -2.71 -8.21 -13.27
CA ILE A 158 -2.68 -6.74 -13.26
C ILE A 158 -1.62 -6.30 -14.26
N SER A 159 -1.89 -5.22 -14.99
CA SER A 159 -0.88 -4.58 -15.83
C SER A 159 0.38 -4.28 -14.99
N LYS A 160 1.54 -4.69 -15.52
CA LYS A 160 2.82 -4.43 -14.86
C LYS A 160 3.25 -3.00 -15.17
N LEU A 161 3.52 -2.22 -14.12
CA LEU A 161 4.14 -0.92 -14.24
C LEU A 161 5.53 -1.09 -14.87
N LYS A 162 5.78 -0.32 -15.94
CA LYS A 162 7.09 -0.17 -16.56
C LYS A 162 7.61 1.24 -16.34
N ILE A 163 8.86 1.35 -15.94
CA ILE A 163 9.53 2.62 -15.70
C ILE A 163 10.55 2.84 -16.80
N ASP A 164 10.44 3.99 -17.48
CA ASP A 164 11.47 4.46 -18.39
C ASP A 164 12.75 4.77 -17.60
N GLU A 165 13.86 4.15 -17.98
CA GLU A 165 15.17 4.29 -17.33
C GLU A 165 15.60 5.76 -17.23
N ILE A 166 15.26 6.58 -18.22
CA ILE A 166 15.61 8.01 -18.26
C ILE A 166 14.93 8.77 -17.10
N ARG A 167 13.80 8.27 -16.60
CA ARG A 167 12.99 8.94 -15.57
C ARG A 167 13.33 8.46 -14.15
N VAL A 168 14.12 7.40 -13.99
CA VAL A 168 14.42 6.78 -12.68
C VAL A 168 14.99 7.79 -11.68
N ASP A 169 15.99 8.58 -12.10
CA ASP A 169 16.63 9.58 -11.22
C ASP A 169 15.68 10.70 -10.79
N GLU A 170 14.76 11.09 -11.68
CA GLU A 170 13.73 12.07 -11.36
C GLU A 170 12.74 11.49 -10.33
N ILE A 171 12.29 10.25 -10.54
CA ILE A 171 11.36 9.56 -9.65
C ILE A 171 11.99 9.38 -8.27
N ASN A 172 13.24 8.92 -8.20
CA ASN A 172 13.97 8.73 -6.94
C ASN A 172 14.12 10.03 -6.15
N ARG A 173 14.41 11.15 -6.83
CA ARG A 173 14.43 12.47 -6.18
C ARG A 173 13.06 12.86 -5.65
N LYS A 174 11.99 12.68 -6.44
CA LYS A 174 10.61 13.00 -6.03
C LYS A 174 10.14 12.13 -4.86
N LEU A 175 10.38 10.82 -4.89
CA LEU A 175 10.03 9.87 -3.83
C LEU A 175 10.70 10.18 -2.47
N LYS A 176 11.88 10.82 -2.49
CA LYS A 176 12.55 11.29 -1.26
C LYS A 176 11.87 12.50 -0.66
N SER A 177 11.39 13.42 -1.51
CA SER A 177 10.73 14.65 -1.07
C SER A 177 9.24 14.51 -0.75
N LEU A 178 8.58 13.50 -1.30
CA LEU A 178 7.15 13.30 -1.16
C LEU A 178 6.81 12.92 0.29
N LYS A 179 5.84 13.64 0.87
CA LYS A 179 5.36 13.40 2.23
C LYS A 179 3.87 13.13 2.21
N PHE A 180 3.46 12.12 2.98
CA PHE A 180 2.07 11.82 3.24
C PHE A 180 1.75 12.09 4.72
N PRO A 181 0.55 12.61 5.03
CA PRO A 181 -0.46 13.12 4.09
C PRO A 181 0.05 14.32 3.27
N ILE A 182 -0.51 14.53 2.08
CA ILE A 182 -0.21 15.70 1.26
C ILE A 182 -0.66 16.95 2.05
N SER A 183 0.18 17.97 2.14
CA SER A 183 -0.08 19.13 3.01
C SER A 183 -1.37 19.89 2.63
N ASN A 184 -1.71 19.92 1.34
CA ASN A 184 -2.99 20.48 0.90
C ASN A 184 -4.10 19.44 1.15
N GLU A 185 -5.06 19.79 2.01
CA GLU A 185 -6.14 18.89 2.43
C GLU A 185 -7.01 18.39 1.26
N LEU A 186 -7.36 19.26 0.33
CA LEU A 186 -8.14 18.89 -0.86
C LEU A 186 -7.38 17.86 -1.70
N LEU A 187 -6.12 18.16 -2.04
CA LEU A 187 -5.28 17.25 -2.82
C LEU A 187 -5.02 15.94 -2.08
N ASN A 188 -4.88 15.97 -0.76
CA ASN A 188 -4.74 14.77 0.05
C ASN A 188 -5.98 13.89 -0.01
N ASN A 189 -7.18 14.48 0.08
CA ASN A 189 -8.41 13.74 -0.02
C ASN A 189 -8.63 13.17 -1.42
N CYS A 190 -8.35 13.95 -2.48
CA CYS A 190 -8.36 13.47 -3.86
C CYS A 190 -7.41 12.27 -4.03
N HIS A 191 -6.18 12.40 -3.54
CA HIS A 191 -5.19 11.34 -3.56
C HIS A 191 -5.67 10.09 -2.82
N ARG A 192 -6.31 10.21 -1.64
CA ARG A 192 -6.86 9.06 -0.91
C ARG A 192 -7.89 8.30 -1.73
N TYR A 193 -8.81 9.00 -2.40
CA TYR A 193 -9.80 8.35 -3.27
C TYR A 193 -9.17 7.70 -4.50
N TYR A 194 -8.21 8.39 -5.14
CA TYR A 194 -7.43 7.84 -6.23
C TYR A 194 -6.67 6.56 -5.80
N ASP A 195 -5.98 6.60 -4.67
CA ASP A 195 -5.21 5.49 -4.11
C ASP A 195 -6.10 4.29 -3.78
N LEU A 196 -7.26 4.54 -3.17
CA LEU A 196 -8.26 3.51 -2.84
C LEU A 196 -8.81 2.82 -4.09
N SER A 197 -8.87 3.49 -5.23
CA SER A 197 -9.41 2.91 -6.47
C SER A 197 -8.63 1.67 -6.93
N TYR A 198 -7.32 1.60 -6.65
CA TYR A 198 -6.46 0.45 -6.97
C TYR A 198 -6.74 -0.81 -6.15
N HIS A 199 -7.58 -0.70 -5.10
CA HIS A 199 -7.90 -1.79 -4.19
C HIS A 199 -9.35 -2.29 -4.32
N ARG A 200 -10.12 -1.77 -5.27
CA ARG A 200 -11.57 -2.02 -5.36
C ARG A 200 -11.97 -2.58 -6.73
N GLU A 201 -13.15 -3.20 -6.77
CA GLU A 201 -13.81 -3.61 -8.02
C GLU A 201 -14.01 -2.44 -8.97
N ASN A 202 -14.06 -2.72 -10.28
CA ASN A 202 -14.16 -1.71 -11.34
C ASN A 202 -15.25 -0.66 -11.06
N CYS A 203 -16.46 -1.06 -10.68
CA CYS A 203 -17.56 -0.12 -10.40
C CYS A 203 -17.25 0.83 -9.23
N ILE A 204 -16.67 0.29 -8.15
CA ILE A 204 -16.28 1.08 -6.97
C ILE A 204 -15.06 1.95 -7.30
N ALA A 205 -14.06 1.41 -8.00
CA ALA A 205 -12.88 2.13 -8.44
C ALA A 205 -13.26 3.33 -9.33
N ILE A 206 -14.17 3.16 -10.30
CA ILE A 206 -14.65 4.25 -11.14
C ILE A 206 -15.40 5.30 -10.32
N THR A 207 -16.20 4.89 -9.33
CA THR A 207 -16.86 5.83 -8.42
C THR A 207 -15.84 6.68 -7.67
N LEU A 208 -14.83 6.06 -7.07
CA LEU A 208 -13.78 6.74 -6.33
C LEU A 208 -12.97 7.71 -7.21
N LEU A 209 -12.62 7.28 -8.43
CA LEU A 209 -11.95 8.13 -9.40
C LEU A 209 -12.83 9.31 -9.81
N THR A 210 -14.14 9.08 -10.00
CA THR A 210 -15.03 10.16 -10.35
C THR A 210 -15.20 11.15 -9.20
N THR A 211 -15.30 10.69 -7.96
CA THR A 211 -15.27 11.55 -6.77
C THR A 211 -13.98 12.37 -6.68
N CYS A 212 -12.82 11.78 -7.00
CA CYS A 212 -11.55 12.51 -7.08
C CYS A 212 -11.60 13.64 -8.14
N LEU A 213 -12.06 13.34 -9.35
CA LEU A 213 -12.21 14.33 -10.42
C LEU A 213 -13.21 15.42 -10.03
N GLU A 214 -14.30 15.07 -9.36
CA GLU A 214 -15.29 16.00 -8.85
C GLU A 214 -14.67 16.98 -7.84
N MET A 215 -13.89 16.47 -6.89
CA MET A 215 -13.20 17.30 -5.91
C MET A 215 -12.18 18.26 -6.53
N LEU A 216 -11.50 17.84 -7.61
CA LEU A 216 -10.49 18.67 -8.31
C LEU A 216 -11.12 19.71 -9.25
N PHE A 217 -12.17 19.34 -9.98
CA PHE A 217 -12.70 20.14 -11.09
C PHE A 217 -14.00 20.87 -10.79
N LEU A 218 -14.71 20.51 -9.71
CA LEU A 218 -15.94 21.21 -9.34
C LEU A 218 -15.64 22.35 -8.37
N ASN A 219 -15.06 23.42 -8.91
CA ASN A 219 -15.07 24.70 -8.22
C ASN A 219 -16.53 25.14 -7.96
N LYS A 220 -16.78 25.89 -6.88
CA LYS A 220 -18.13 26.21 -6.35
C LYS A 220 -19.10 26.84 -7.37
N LYS A 221 -18.61 27.31 -8.52
CA LYS A 221 -19.35 28.06 -9.54
C LYS A 221 -19.79 27.24 -10.77
N GLU A 222 -19.37 25.99 -10.95
CA GLU A 222 -19.60 25.25 -12.21
C GLU A 222 -20.67 24.14 -12.12
N ASN A 223 -21.90 24.50 -11.73
CA ASN A 223 -23.02 23.56 -11.57
C ASN A 223 -23.31 22.70 -12.81
N ALA A 224 -23.10 23.24 -14.02
CA ALA A 224 -23.30 22.51 -15.27
C ALA A 224 -22.34 21.33 -15.47
N LYS A 225 -21.14 21.35 -14.86
CA LYS A 225 -20.20 20.21 -14.90
C LYS A 225 -20.58 19.16 -13.86
N LYS A 226 -21.04 19.58 -12.67
CA LYS A 226 -21.54 18.68 -11.60
C LYS A 226 -22.65 17.77 -12.10
N GLU A 227 -23.63 18.36 -12.80
CA GLU A 227 -24.77 17.65 -13.34
C GLU A 227 -24.36 16.62 -14.41
N ARG A 228 -23.40 16.96 -15.29
CA ARG A 228 -22.88 16.04 -16.32
C ARG A 228 -22.12 14.87 -15.71
N VAL A 229 -21.32 15.11 -14.67
CA VAL A 229 -20.56 14.05 -14.02
C VAL A 229 -21.49 13.11 -13.25
N ALA A 230 -22.45 13.64 -12.48
CA ALA A 230 -23.46 12.84 -11.79
C ALA A 230 -24.26 11.94 -12.73
N LYS A 231 -24.67 12.50 -13.89
CA LYS A 231 -25.41 11.76 -14.91
C LYS A 231 -24.57 10.66 -15.56
N ARG A 232 -23.26 10.88 -15.76
CA ARG A 232 -22.35 9.87 -16.29
C ARG A 232 -22.08 8.76 -15.27
N CYS A 233 -21.90 9.13 -13.99
CA CYS A 233 -21.74 8.16 -12.91
C CYS A 233 -22.95 7.26 -12.78
N SER A 234 -24.15 7.83 -12.76
CA SER A 234 -25.36 7.03 -12.53
C SER A 234 -25.62 6.04 -13.65
N VAL A 235 -25.39 6.44 -14.90
CA VAL A 235 -25.50 5.55 -16.08
C VAL A 235 -24.47 4.43 -16.05
N LEU A 236 -23.27 4.70 -15.53
CA LEU A 236 -22.18 3.73 -15.46
C LEU A 236 -22.32 2.76 -14.27
N LEU A 237 -22.95 3.18 -13.18
CA LEU A 237 -23.07 2.37 -11.96
C LEU A 237 -24.28 1.43 -11.96
N TYR A 238 -25.29 1.71 -12.77
CA TYR A 238 -26.54 0.98 -12.76
C TYR A 238 -27.04 0.76 -14.18
N ASP A 239 -27.58 -0.43 -14.46
CA ASP A 239 -28.16 -0.76 -15.76
C ASP A 239 -29.64 -0.44 -15.85
N ASN A 240 -30.35 -0.58 -14.73
CA ASN A 240 -31.77 -0.31 -14.65
C ASN A 240 -32.03 1.21 -14.59
N LYS A 241 -33.17 1.65 -15.13
CA LYS A 241 -33.51 3.08 -15.23
C LYS A 241 -33.83 3.72 -13.87
N GLU A 242 -34.47 3.00 -12.95
CA GLU A 242 -34.91 3.53 -11.67
C GLU A 242 -33.72 3.81 -10.73
N ASP A 243 -32.79 2.87 -10.63
CA ASP A 243 -31.54 2.97 -9.86
C ASP A 243 -30.63 4.06 -10.43
N ARG A 244 -30.56 4.20 -11.76
CA ARG A 244 -29.86 5.32 -12.42
C ARG A 244 -30.43 6.67 -11.98
N LEU A 245 -31.76 6.80 -11.96
CA LEU A 245 -32.43 8.04 -11.58
C LEU A 245 -32.25 8.34 -10.09
N ASP A 246 -32.35 7.33 -9.24
CA ASP A 246 -32.17 7.47 -7.80
C ASP A 246 -30.71 7.80 -7.42
N CYS A 247 -29.73 7.12 -8.02
CA CYS A 247 -28.30 7.43 -7.85
C CYS A 247 -27.98 8.87 -8.31
N TYR A 248 -28.47 9.26 -9.49
CA TYR A 248 -28.33 10.63 -10.01
C TYR A 248 -28.91 11.67 -9.05
N ALA A 249 -30.12 11.44 -8.53
CA ALA A 249 -30.79 12.33 -7.59
C ALA A 249 -30.02 12.43 -6.25
N ARG A 250 -29.47 11.32 -5.75
CA ARG A 250 -28.63 11.28 -4.55
C ARG A 250 -27.35 12.10 -4.74
N LEU A 251 -26.63 11.92 -5.85
CA LEU A 251 -25.42 12.68 -6.18
C LEU A 251 -25.71 14.19 -6.28
N LEU A 252 -26.79 14.58 -6.97
CA LEU A 252 -27.21 15.98 -7.08
C LEU A 252 -27.55 16.61 -5.72
N LYS A 253 -28.19 15.85 -4.83
CA LYS A 253 -28.56 16.32 -3.48
C LYS A 253 -27.32 16.57 -2.62
N THR A 254 -26.29 15.75 -2.75
CA THR A 254 -25.00 15.92 -2.05
C THR A 254 -24.35 17.25 -2.45
N TYR A 255 -24.28 17.58 -3.74
CA TYR A 255 -23.72 18.87 -4.18
C TYR A 255 -24.47 20.12 -3.70
N LYS A 256 -25.77 19.99 -3.35
CA LYS A 256 -26.58 21.07 -2.81
C LYS A 256 -26.42 21.24 -1.29
N LYS A 257 -26.13 20.15 -0.55
CA LYS A 257 -25.99 20.18 0.91
C LYS A 257 -24.79 21.00 1.39
N ASP A 258 -23.68 20.95 0.65
CA ASP A 258 -22.44 21.65 1.01
C ASP A 258 -22.53 23.19 0.83
N GLN A 259 -23.58 23.71 0.18
CA GLN A 259 -23.82 25.14 0.07
C GLN A 259 -24.36 25.77 1.37
N ILE A 260 -25.11 25.02 2.18
CA ILE A 260 -25.79 25.56 3.37
C ILE A 260 -24.86 25.55 4.60
N LEU A 261 -23.97 24.55 4.71
CA LEU A 261 -23.06 24.42 5.85
C LEU A 261 -21.95 25.49 5.81
N TYR A 262 -21.41 25.78 4.62
CA TYR A 262 -20.33 26.75 4.43
C TYR A 262 -20.78 28.22 4.59
N MET A 263 -22.06 28.54 4.29
CA MET A 263 -22.59 29.89 4.59
C MET A 263 -22.77 30.13 6.09
N LYS A 264 -23.06 29.09 6.89
CA LYS A 264 -23.09 29.21 8.35
C LYS A 264 -21.70 29.37 8.97
N GLU A 265 -20.67 28.81 8.35
CA GLU A 265 -19.27 28.98 8.79
C GLU A 265 -18.67 30.32 8.34
N LEU A 266 -19.01 30.81 7.14
CA LEU A 266 -18.58 32.13 6.66
C LEU A 266 -19.28 33.31 7.34
N MET A 267 -20.49 33.12 7.89
CA MET A 267 -21.19 34.17 8.66
C MET A 267 -20.81 34.19 10.16
N LYS A 268 -19.75 33.47 10.55
CA LYS A 268 -19.19 33.44 11.91
C LYS A 268 -17.76 33.98 12.03
N VAL A 269 -17.27 34.73 11.03
CA VAL A 269 -16.03 35.51 11.12
C VAL A 269 -16.29 36.92 10.64
#